data_AF-A0A143QT06-F1
#
_entry.id   AF-A0A143QT06-F1
#
_cell.length_a   1.000
_cell.length_b   1.000
_cell.length_c   1.000
_cell.angle_alpha   90.00
_cell.angle_beta   90.00
_cell.angle_gamma   90.00
#
_symmetry.space_group_name_H-M   'P 1'
#
loop_
_entity.id
_entity.type
_entity.pdbx_description
1 polymer ?
#
loop_
_entity_poly.entity_id
_entity_poly.type
_entity_poly.pdbx_seq_one_letter_code
_entity_poly.pdbx_strand_id
1 'polypeptide(L)'
;MATTTPAGAAVTDAQKQQLCTDLEAQLSNWRVQGPTLGRGGLNILVQTWAAQSGVINLQVVQNRALVDDITKETCSDVRDEAIRSLDIPDLASGLVGF
;
A
#
# COMPACT_ATOMS: atom_id res chain seq x y z
N MET A 1 20.46 4.70 29.26
CA MET A 1 19.01 4.66 28.97
C MET A 1 18.59 6.05 28.51
N ALA A 2 18.16 6.20 27.26
CA ALA A 2 17.48 7.40 26.79
C ALA A 2 16.25 6.91 26.02
N THR A 3 15.12 6.88 26.72
CA THR A 3 13.79 6.61 26.18
C THR A 3 13.23 7.92 25.62
N THR A 4 13.16 8.02 24.30
CA THR A 4 12.40 9.08 23.61
C THR A 4 11.11 8.46 23.07
N THR A 5 9.99 8.78 23.71
CA THR A 5 8.61 8.38 23.35
C THR A 5 8.10 9.25 22.16
N PRO A 6 7.19 8.75 21.29
CA PRO A 6 7.37 8.79 19.84
C PRO A 6 6.70 9.96 19.13
N ALA A 7 7.41 10.58 18.18
CA ALA A 7 6.78 11.33 17.09
C ALA A 7 6.22 10.31 16.10
N GLY A 8 4.99 10.51 15.60
CA GLY A 8 4.21 9.56 14.78
C GLY A 8 5.06 8.58 13.98
N ALA A 9 4.99 7.30 14.35
CA ALA A 9 5.92 6.28 13.89
C ALA A 9 5.98 6.27 12.35
N ALA A 10 7.13 6.66 11.81
CA ALA A 10 7.41 6.50 10.40
C ALA A 10 7.25 5.02 10.02
N VAL A 11 6.75 4.76 8.82
CA VAL A 11 6.64 3.39 8.29
C VAL A 11 8.02 2.75 8.31
N THR A 12 8.16 1.66 9.06
CA THR A 12 9.41 0.90 9.20
C THR A 12 9.73 0.14 7.92
N ASP A 13 11.00 -0.20 7.67
CA ASP A 13 11.39 -0.96 6.47
C ASP A 13 10.68 -2.31 6.38
N ALA A 14 10.45 -2.98 7.51
CA ALA A 14 9.69 -4.23 7.57
C ALA A 14 8.24 -4.04 7.10
N GLN A 15 7.60 -2.93 7.46
CA GLN A 15 6.24 -2.61 7.00
C GLN A 15 6.21 -2.25 5.52
N LYS A 16 7.23 -1.56 5.00
CA LYS A 16 7.35 -1.29 3.56
C LYS A 16 7.48 -2.59 2.76
N GLN A 17 8.33 -3.51 3.23
CA GLN A 17 8.51 -4.82 2.60
C GLN A 17 7.24 -5.68 2.68
N GLN A 18 6.52 -5.62 3.80
CA GLN A 18 5.25 -6.32 3.95
C GLN A 18 4.22 -5.87 2.91
N LEU A 19 4.07 -4.55 2.69
CA LEU A 19 3.18 -4.02 1.65
C LEU A 19 3.51 -4.59 0.26
N CYS A 20 4.79 -4.60 -0.11
CA CYS A 20 5.25 -5.13 -1.38
C CYS A 20 4.96 -6.63 -1.53
N THR A 21 5.20 -7.39 -0.46
CA THR A 21 4.92 -8.84 -0.43
C THR A 21 3.44 -9.13 -0.61
N ASP A 22 2.58 -8.38 0.08
CA ASP A 22 1.13 -8.55 -0.01
C ASP A 22 0.60 -8.15 -1.40
N LEU A 23 1.13 -7.08 -2.00
CA LEU A 23 0.80 -6.66 -3.36
C LEU A 23 1.17 -7.75 -4.37
N GLU A 24 2.41 -8.28 -4.28
CA GLU A 24 2.90 -9.32 -5.18
C GLU A 24 2.01 -10.57 -5.13
N ALA A 25 1.62 -11.00 -3.93
CA ALA A 25 0.73 -12.14 -3.72
C ALA A 25 -0.62 -11.97 -4.44
N GLN A 26 -1.10 -10.74 -4.60
CA GLN A 26 -2.39 -10.44 -5.23
C GLN A 26 -2.33 -10.29 -6.75
N LEU A 27 -1.15 -10.06 -7.34
CA LEU A 27 -1.01 -9.78 -8.78
C LEU A 27 -1.62 -10.88 -9.65
N SER A 28 -1.37 -12.15 -9.31
CA SER A 28 -1.95 -13.29 -10.04
C SER A 28 -3.48 -13.27 -9.98
N ASN A 29 -4.03 -13.03 -8.79
CA ASN A 29 -5.47 -12.95 -8.59
C ASN A 29 -6.10 -11.77 -9.36
N TRP A 30 -5.46 -10.60 -9.38
CA TRP A 30 -5.95 -9.43 -10.10
C TRP A 30 -5.96 -9.63 -11.61
N ARG A 31 -4.95 -10.32 -12.18
CA ARG A 31 -4.99 -10.69 -13.61
C ARG A 31 -6.16 -11.61 -13.95
N VAL A 32 -6.52 -12.52 -13.04
CA VAL A 32 -7.63 -13.46 -13.26
C VAL A 32 -8.99 -12.77 -13.08
N GLN A 33 -9.15 -11.97 -12.02
CA GLN A 33 -10.43 -11.35 -11.68
C GLN A 33 -10.71 -10.03 -12.42
N GLY A 34 -9.67 -9.40 -12.97
CA GLY A 34 -9.76 -8.14 -13.70
C GLY A 34 -9.80 -6.89 -12.82
N PRO A 35 -9.73 -5.70 -13.43
CA PRO A 35 -9.44 -4.44 -12.75
C PRO A 35 -10.56 -3.97 -11.81
N THR A 36 -11.83 -4.31 -12.06
CA THR A 36 -12.94 -3.91 -11.18
C THR A 36 -12.83 -4.53 -9.79
N LEU A 37 -12.63 -5.85 -9.72
CA LEU A 37 -12.47 -6.56 -8.45
C LEU A 37 -11.07 -6.32 -7.86
N GLY A 38 -10.06 -6.21 -8.71
CA GLY A 38 -8.69 -5.91 -8.30
C GLY A 38 -8.58 -4.59 -7.55
N ARG A 39 -9.23 -3.51 -8.02
CA ARG A 39 -9.18 -2.19 -7.35
C ARG A 39 -9.81 -2.23 -5.95
N GLY A 40 -10.92 -2.95 -5.80
CA GLY A 40 -11.50 -3.22 -4.47
C GLY A 40 -10.54 -3.98 -3.57
N GLY A 41 -9.86 -4.99 -4.11
CA GLY A 41 -8.83 -5.76 -3.41
C GLY A 41 -7.63 -4.91 -2.97
N LEU A 42 -7.13 -4.01 -3.83
CA LEU A 42 -6.07 -3.06 -3.50
C LEU A 42 -6.48 -2.17 -2.32
N ASN A 43 -7.69 -1.61 -2.36
CA ASN A 43 -8.18 -0.74 -1.30
C ASN A 43 -8.23 -1.44 0.07
N ILE A 44 -8.69 -2.69 0.09
CA ILE A 44 -8.76 -3.50 1.33
C ILE A 44 -7.35 -3.84 1.84
N LEU A 45 -6.45 -4.23 0.93
CA LEU A 45 -5.07 -4.59 1.27
C LEU A 45 -4.35 -3.41 1.93
N VAL A 46 -4.42 -2.22 1.31
CA VAL A 46 -3.74 -1.03 1.84
C VAL A 46 -4.32 -0.58 3.16
N GLN A 47 -5.66 -0.63 3.34
CA GLN A 47 -6.28 -0.35 4.64
C GLN A 47 -5.83 -1.33 5.72
N THR A 48 -5.71 -2.62 5.38
CA THR A 48 -5.24 -3.67 6.29
C THR A 48 -3.78 -3.46 6.67
N TRP A 49 -2.92 -3.18 5.69
CA TRP A 49 -1.51 -2.86 5.90
C TRP A 49 -1.34 -1.62 6.80
N ALA A 50 -2.10 -0.55 6.53
CA ALA A 50 -2.08 0.66 7.34
C ALA A 50 -2.54 0.39 8.78
N ALA A 51 -3.54 -0.50 8.96
CA ALA A 51 -4.01 -0.95 10.25
C ALA A 51 -2.95 -1.69 11.07
N GLN A 52 -2.30 -2.68 10.46
CA GLN A 52 -1.29 -3.50 11.12
C GLN A 52 -0.02 -2.71 11.45
N SER A 53 0.29 -1.71 10.63
CA SER A 53 1.49 -0.92 10.81
C SER A 53 1.39 0.09 11.98
N GLY A 54 0.22 0.18 12.64
CA GLY A 54 -0.03 1.18 13.68
C GLY A 54 -0.14 2.62 13.14
N VAL A 55 -0.07 2.78 11.81
CA VAL A 55 -0.26 4.04 11.07
C VAL A 55 -1.74 4.32 10.76
N ILE A 56 -2.68 3.63 11.41
CA ILE A 56 -4.00 4.23 11.67
C ILE A 56 -3.78 5.40 12.62
N ASN A 57 -3.36 6.53 12.07
CA ASN A 57 -4.07 7.79 12.18
C ASN A 57 -3.30 8.80 11.34
N LEU A 58 -4.02 9.43 10.42
CA LEU A 58 -3.64 10.60 9.63
C LEU A 58 -2.70 10.38 8.45
N GLN A 59 -1.55 9.69 8.52
CA GLN A 59 -0.58 9.81 7.41
C GLN A 59 -1.03 9.24 6.05
N VAL A 60 -1.64 8.05 6.00
CA VAL A 60 -2.17 7.48 4.74
C VAL A 60 -3.47 8.20 4.31
N VAL A 61 -4.30 8.60 5.27
CA VAL A 61 -5.53 9.37 5.04
C VAL A 61 -5.22 10.76 4.47
N GLN A 62 -4.20 11.42 4.99
CA GLN A 62 -3.72 12.75 4.58
C GLN A 62 -2.85 12.69 3.33
N ASN A 63 -2.13 11.58 3.12
CA ASN A 63 -1.21 11.42 2.01
C ASN A 63 -1.28 10.02 1.39
N ARG A 64 -2.26 9.83 0.52
CA ARG A 64 -2.44 8.60 -0.28
C ARG A 64 -1.21 8.29 -1.15
N ALA A 65 -0.47 9.31 -1.57
CA ALA A 65 0.73 9.15 -2.38
C ALA A 65 1.87 8.43 -1.63
N LEU A 66 1.81 8.35 -0.30
CA LEU A 66 2.76 7.57 0.50
C LEU A 66 2.83 6.10 0.04
N VAL A 67 1.71 5.51 -0.37
CA VAL A 67 1.65 4.13 -0.85
C VAL A 67 2.43 3.98 -2.16
N ASP A 68 2.26 4.92 -3.08
CA ASP A 68 3.03 4.97 -4.32
C ASP A 68 4.52 5.19 -4.07
N ASP A 69 4.88 6.12 -3.18
CA ASP A 69 6.27 6.43 -2.87
C ASP A 69 6.99 5.22 -2.25
N ILE A 70 6.36 4.57 -1.26
CA ILE A 70 6.90 3.37 -0.60
C ILE A 70 7.11 2.25 -1.63
N THR A 71 6.10 1.97 -2.45
CA THR A 71 6.17 0.86 -3.40
C THR A 71 7.13 1.17 -4.55
N LYS A 72 7.25 2.43 -4.96
CA LYS A 72 8.24 2.86 -5.94
C LYS A 72 9.67 2.73 -5.42
N GLU A 73 9.92 3.05 -4.15
CA GLU A 73 11.24 2.90 -3.51
C GLU A 73 11.59 1.42 -3.24
N THR A 74 10.61 0.62 -2.82
CA THR A 74 10.85 -0.72 -2.26
C THR A 74 10.67 -1.84 -3.28
N CYS A 75 9.72 -1.71 -4.22
CA CYS A 75 9.32 -2.77 -5.13
C CYS A 75 8.71 -2.22 -6.44
N SER A 76 9.48 -1.45 -7.20
CA SER A 76 8.99 -0.77 -8.42
C SER A 76 8.34 -1.70 -9.44
N ASP A 77 8.87 -2.92 -9.62
CA ASP A 77 8.31 -3.89 -10.57
C ASP A 77 6.92 -4.39 -10.14
N VAL A 78 6.74 -4.67 -8.84
CA VAL A 78 5.45 -5.08 -8.27
C VAL A 78 4.43 -3.94 -8.37
N ARG A 79 4.87 -2.70 -8.11
CA ARG A 79 4.04 -1.50 -8.28
C ARG A 79 3.56 -1.35 -9.72
N ASP A 80 4.46 -1.43 -10.69
CA ASP A 80 4.12 -1.23 -12.10
C ASP A 80 3.18 -2.32 -12.62
N GLU A 81 3.39 -3.57 -12.19
CA GLU A 81 2.50 -4.68 -12.53
C GLU A 81 1.12 -4.55 -11.88
N ALA A 82 1.05 -4.06 -10.64
CA ALA A 82 -0.22 -3.74 -9.98
C ALA A 82 -0.98 -2.65 -10.74
N ILE A 83 -0.32 -1.53 -11.07
CA ILE A 83 -0.90 -0.42 -11.83
C ILE A 83 -1.48 -0.91 -13.16
N ARG A 84 -0.71 -1.72 -13.90
CA ARG A 84 -1.17 -2.31 -15.18
C ARG A 84 -2.33 -3.27 -15.01
N SER A 85 -2.25 -4.17 -14.02
CA SER A 85 -3.30 -5.18 -13.77
C SER A 85 -4.62 -4.54 -13.32
N LEU A 86 -4.54 -3.40 -12.64
CA LEU A 86 -5.68 -2.69 -12.07
C LEU A 86 -6.25 -1.59 -12.98
N ASP A 87 -5.58 -1.28 -14.09
CA ASP A 87 -5.94 -0.20 -15.01
C ASP A 87 -6.14 1.14 -14.29
N ILE A 88 -5.13 1.51 -13.50
CA ILE A 88 -5.10 2.78 -12.73
C ILE A 88 -3.83 3.56 -13.05
N PRO A 89 -3.81 4.90 -12.91
CA PRO A 89 -2.62 5.70 -13.19
C PRO A 89 -1.54 5.57 -12.10
N ASP A 90 -1.94 5.30 -10.86
CA ASP A 90 -1.10 5.15 -9.67
C ASP A 90 -1.89 4.37 -8.60
N LEU A 91 -1.21 3.78 -7.61
CA LEU A 91 -1.88 2.99 -6.57
C LEU A 91 -2.83 3.84 -5.74
N ALA A 92 -2.46 5.10 -5.45
CA ALA A 92 -3.24 6.05 -4.68
C ALA A 92 -4.61 6.35 -5.32
N SER A 93 -4.71 6.30 -6.64
CA SER A 93 -5.97 6.47 -7.39
C SER A 93 -6.93 5.29 -7.23
N GLY A 94 -6.42 4.12 -6.83
CA GLY A 94 -7.23 2.96 -6.48
C GLY A 94 -7.74 2.94 -5.03
N LEU A 95 -7.34 3.91 -4.21
CA LEU A 95 -7.65 4.00 -2.78
C LEU A 95 -8.89 4.86 -2.53
N VAL A 96 -9.88 4.31 -1.82
CA VAL A 96 -11.17 4.97 -1.52
C VAL A 96 -11.58 4.78 -0.06
N GLY A 97 -12.24 5.79 0.53
CA GLY A 97 -12.86 5.68 1.85
C GLY A 97 -11.92 5.81 3.06
N PHE A 98 -10.81 6.52 2.89
CA PHE A 98 -9.91 6.92 3.98
C PHE A 98 -10.39 8.17 4.71
#